data_AF-A0A2M7PGJ2-F1
#
_entry.id   AF-A0A2M7PGJ2-F1
#
_cell.length_a   1.000
_cell.length_b   1.000
_cell.length_c   1.000
_cell.angle_alpha   90.00
_cell.angle_beta   90.00
_cell.angle_gamma   90.00
#
_symmetry.space_group_name_H-M   'P 1'
#
loop_
_entity.id
_entity.type
_entity.pdbx_description
1 polymer ?
#
loop_
_entity_poly.entity_id
_entity_poly.type
_entity_poly.pdbx_seq_one_letter_code
_entity_poly.pdbx_strand_id
1 'polypeptide(L)'
;MERVQPGRITSCPHSGGLTVTFPDSVLVAAKEDPAHFERRVLVQTLGSLYAQGKLSSGLGAQVLGCDKWEFYRLLTEYGFSVLDYAEDEQAYEADTSRELASRIARS
;
A
#
# COMPACT_ATOMS: atom_id res chain seq x y z
N MET A 1 29.74 25.03 -23.75
CA MET A 1 28.64 24.95 -22.76
C MET A 1 27.37 24.75 -23.55
N GLU A 2 27.04 23.51 -23.91
CA GLU A 2 25.78 23.17 -24.58
C GLU A 2 25.42 21.74 -24.18
N ARG A 3 24.34 21.58 -23.41
CA ARG A 3 23.93 20.27 -22.88
C ARG A 3 23.02 19.59 -23.89
N VAL A 4 23.45 18.40 -24.34
CA VAL A 4 22.63 17.42 -25.04
C VAL A 4 21.46 17.01 -24.14
N GLN A 5 20.22 17.22 -24.60
CA GLN A 5 19.02 16.61 -24.01
C GLN A 5 18.66 15.34 -24.80
N PRO A 6 18.53 14.17 -24.18
CA PRO A 6 17.93 13.02 -24.83
C PRO A 6 16.50 12.78 -24.35
N GLY A 7 15.63 12.49 -25.32
CA GLY A 7 14.57 11.49 -25.14
C GLY A 7 13.21 12.02 -24.70
N ARG A 8 12.39 12.43 -25.67
CA ARG A 8 10.95 12.55 -25.53
C ARG A 8 10.35 11.15 -25.46
N ILE A 9 9.96 10.69 -24.27
CA ILE A 9 9.15 9.47 -24.12
C ILE A 9 7.69 9.94 -24.10
N THR A 10 6.95 9.63 -25.16
CA THR A 10 5.49 9.74 -25.17
C THR A 10 4.93 8.63 -24.29
N SER A 11 4.32 8.95 -23.15
CA SER A 11 3.58 7.98 -22.33
C SER A 11 2.24 8.54 -21.84
N CYS A 12 1.29 7.61 -21.75
CA CYS A 12 -0.12 7.66 -21.36
C CYS A 12 -0.55 8.77 -20.38
N PRO A 13 -1.77 9.34 -20.51
CA PRO A 13 -2.20 10.54 -19.77
C PRO A 13 -2.46 10.36 -18.25
N HIS A 14 -2.02 9.26 -17.64
CA HIS A 14 -2.21 8.98 -16.20
C HIS A 14 -0.92 8.51 -15.49
N SER A 15 0.25 8.61 -16.14
CA SER A 15 1.54 8.10 -15.63
C SER A 15 2.33 9.17 -14.85
N GLY A 16 1.69 9.90 -13.94
CA GLY A 16 2.35 10.91 -13.10
C GLY A 16 2.80 10.34 -11.76
N GLY A 17 4.09 10.47 -11.42
CA GLY A 17 4.62 10.17 -10.10
C GLY A 17 4.81 11.45 -9.26
N LEU A 18 4.84 11.30 -7.93
CA LEU A 18 5.18 12.37 -6.98
C LEU A 18 6.53 12.06 -6.34
N THR A 19 7.42 13.05 -6.26
CA THR A 19 8.73 12.92 -5.60
C THR A 19 8.76 13.76 -4.33
N VAL A 20 9.17 13.14 -3.22
CA VAL A 20 9.45 13.81 -1.94
C VAL A 20 10.94 13.71 -1.67
N THR A 21 11.59 14.83 -1.37
CA THR A 21 13.02 14.88 -1.06
C THR A 21 13.24 15.13 0.42
N PHE A 22 14.12 14.34 1.02
CA PHE A 22 14.55 14.49 2.40
C PHE A 22 16.01 14.96 2.43
N PRO A 23 16.41 15.80 3.39
CA PRO A 23 17.81 16.14 3.57
C PRO A 23 18.59 14.94 4.13
N ASP A 24 19.85 14.79 3.73
CA ASP A 24 20.73 13.69 4.17
C ASP A 24 20.84 13.58 5.70
N SER A 25 20.69 14.69 6.41
CA SER A 25 20.67 14.71 7.89
C SER A 25 19.59 13.81 8.48
N VAL A 26 18.47 13.61 7.79
CA VAL A 26 17.41 12.69 8.21
C VAL A 26 17.88 11.24 8.10
N LEU A 27 18.58 10.87 7.03
CA LEU A 27 19.14 9.52 6.86
C LEU A 27 20.20 9.25 7.95
N VAL A 28 21.06 10.23 8.21
CA VAL A 28 22.06 10.16 9.29
C VAL A 28 21.40 9.98 10.66
N ALA A 29 20.33 10.73 10.95
CA ALA A 29 19.60 10.60 12.20
C ALA A 29 18.87 9.25 12.32
N ALA A 30 18.33 8.73 11.23
CA ALA A 30 17.65 7.43 11.16
C ALA A 30 18.62 6.25 11.23
N LYS A 31 19.92 6.46 10.93
CA LYS A 31 20.94 5.40 10.80
C LYS A 31 20.57 4.35 9.75
N GLU A 32 19.97 4.79 8.66
CA GLU A 32 19.55 3.95 7.54
C GLU A 32 20.24 4.41 6.25
N ASP A 33 20.53 3.48 5.35
CA ASP A 33 20.89 3.83 3.98
C ASP A 33 19.64 4.27 3.18
N PRO A 34 19.84 4.96 2.05
CA PRO A 34 18.75 5.53 1.27
C PRO A 34 17.70 4.50 0.83
N ALA A 35 18.10 3.28 0.45
CA ALA A 35 17.18 2.29 -0.10
C ALA A 35 16.25 1.74 1.00
N HIS A 36 16.78 1.47 2.19
CA HIS A 36 15.97 1.04 3.32
C HIS A 36 15.04 2.16 3.81
N PHE A 37 15.53 3.40 3.85
CA PHE A 37 14.72 4.56 4.23
C PHE A 37 13.56 4.77 3.26
N GLU A 38 13.83 4.74 1.95
CA GLU A 38 12.82 4.88 0.89
C GLU A 38 11.74 3.82 1.03
N ARG A 39 12.14 2.54 1.17
CA ARG A 39 11.20 1.43 1.35
C ARG A 39 10.35 1.62 2.61
N ARG A 40 10.95 1.99 3.74
CA ARG A 40 10.22 2.22 5.00
C ARG A 40 9.24 3.37 4.88
N VAL A 41 9.65 4.52 4.32
CA VAL A 41 8.77 5.68 4.13
C VAL A 41 7.61 5.34 3.21
N LEU A 42 7.86 4.58 2.15
CA LEU A 42 6.81 4.13 1.24
C LEU A 42 5.77 3.27 1.97
N VAL A 43 6.22 2.24 2.72
CA VAL A 43 5.30 1.38 3.49
C VAL A 43 4.54 2.18 4.55
N GLN A 44 5.20 3.08 5.29
CA GLN A 44 4.52 3.90 6.29
C GLN A 44 3.50 4.86 5.67
N THR A 45 3.81 5.45 4.52
CA THR A 45 2.89 6.35 3.82
C THR A 45 1.65 5.58 3.35
N LEU A 46 1.85 4.43 2.70
CA LEU A 46 0.75 3.60 2.20
C LEU A 46 -0.09 3.03 3.36
N GLY A 47 0.56 2.59 4.45
CA GLY A 47 -0.13 2.13 5.65
C GLY A 47 -0.96 3.20 6.32
N SER A 48 -0.43 4.44 6.40
CA SER A 48 -1.18 5.57 6.94
C SER A 48 -2.40 5.92 6.09
N LEU A 49 -2.26 5.90 4.76
CA LEU A 49 -3.38 6.15 3.84
C LEU A 49 -4.43 5.03 3.89
N TYR A 50 -3.99 3.77 4.00
CA TYR A 50 -4.87 2.61 4.16
C TYR A 50 -5.68 2.71 5.45
N ALA A 51 -5.01 2.96 6.59
CA ALA A 51 -5.65 3.10 7.89
C ALA A 51 -6.67 4.26 7.95
N GLN A 52 -6.51 5.27 7.09
CA GLN A 52 -7.45 6.39 6.94
C GLN A 52 -8.58 6.13 5.94
N GLY A 53 -8.65 4.92 5.34
CA GLY A 53 -9.62 4.59 4.29
C GLY A 53 -9.41 5.36 2.98
N LYS A 54 -8.22 5.97 2.77
CA LYS A 54 -7.89 6.77 1.57
C LYS A 54 -7.27 5.94 0.45
N LEU A 55 -6.82 4.73 0.77
CA LEU A 55 -6.14 3.83 -0.15
C LEU A 55 -6.65 2.42 0.08
N SER A 56 -6.95 1.69 -1.00
CA SER A 56 -7.35 0.28 -0.92
C SER A 56 -6.13 -0.63 -0.83
N SER A 57 -6.31 -1.81 -0.22
CA SER A 57 -5.24 -2.82 -0.14
C SER A 57 -4.74 -3.28 -1.51
N GLY A 58 -5.62 -3.33 -2.52
CA GLY A 58 -5.24 -3.65 -3.89
C GLY A 58 -4.30 -2.61 -4.51
N LEU A 59 -4.59 -1.32 -4.32
CA LEU A 59 -3.72 -0.24 -4.82
C LEU A 59 -2.39 -0.20 -4.06
N GLY A 60 -2.40 -0.40 -2.74
CA GLY A 60 -1.19 -0.45 -1.92
C GLY A 60 -0.25 -1.59 -2.32
N ALA A 61 -0.80 -2.78 -2.53
CA ALA A 61 -0.06 -3.94 -3.01
C ALA A 61 0.56 -3.69 -4.40
N GLN A 62 -0.20 -3.08 -5.31
CA GLN A 62 0.29 -2.72 -6.65
C GLN A 62 1.47 -1.72 -6.58
N VAL A 63 1.40 -0.71 -5.71
CA VAL A 63 2.48 0.28 -5.55
C VAL A 63 3.74 -0.36 -4.97
N LEU A 64 3.60 -1.29 -4.02
CA LEU A 64 4.74 -2.01 -3.45
C LEU A 64 5.29 -3.15 -4.33
N GLY A 65 4.60 -3.47 -5.42
CA GLY A 65 4.93 -4.58 -6.31
C GLY A 65 4.75 -5.95 -5.64
N CYS A 66 3.77 -6.09 -4.74
CA CYS A 66 3.48 -7.34 -4.03
C CYS A 66 2.01 -7.75 -4.16
N ASP A 67 1.64 -8.91 -3.61
CA ASP A 67 0.25 -9.31 -3.47
C ASP A 67 -0.41 -8.73 -2.20
N LYS A 68 -1.74 -8.90 -2.07
CA LYS A 68 -2.51 -8.37 -0.93
C LYS A 68 -2.08 -8.97 0.41
N TRP A 69 -1.75 -10.26 0.46
CA TRP A 69 -1.33 -10.91 1.69
C TRP A 69 -0.01 -10.33 2.18
N GLU A 70 0.94 -10.15 1.26
CA GLU A 70 2.23 -9.53 1.56
C GLU A 70 2.07 -8.06 1.96
N PHE A 71 1.14 -7.32 1.33
CA PHE A 71 0.80 -5.97 1.76
C PHE A 71 0.31 -5.93 3.21
N TYR A 72 -0.65 -6.79 3.58
CA TYR A 72 -1.15 -6.88 4.96
C TYR A 72 -0.06 -7.30 5.96
N ARG A 73 0.82 -8.23 5.57
CA ARG A 73 1.98 -8.63 6.37
C ARG A 73 2.90 -7.44 6.66
N LEU A 74 3.22 -6.66 5.62
CA LEU A 74 4.03 -5.44 5.75
C LEU A 74 3.35 -4.39 6.63
N LEU A 75 2.04 -4.18 6.50
CA LEU A 75 1.33 -3.25 7.37
C LEU A 75 1.45 -3.64 8.84
N THR A 76 1.27 -4.93 9.15
CA THR A 76 1.39 -5.45 10.51
C THR A 76 2.82 -5.28 11.05
N GLU A 77 3.83 -5.61 10.23
CA GLU A 77 5.25 -5.47 10.58
C GLU A 77 5.64 -4.01 10.91
N TYR A 78 5.02 -3.05 10.21
CA TYR A 78 5.24 -1.62 10.42
C TYR A 78 4.28 -0.98 11.45
N GLY A 79 3.49 -1.79 12.16
CA GLY A 79 2.68 -1.37 13.30
C GLY A 79 1.29 -0.81 12.96
N PHE A 80 0.80 -1.02 11.73
CA PHE A 80 -0.57 -0.67 11.37
C PHE A 80 -1.53 -1.79 11.79
N SER A 81 -2.66 -1.42 12.40
CA SER A 81 -3.75 -2.36 12.64
C SER A 81 -4.45 -2.64 11.31
N VAL A 82 -4.25 -3.85 10.78
CA VAL A 82 -4.85 -4.28 9.51
C VAL A 82 -6.27 -4.81 9.70
N LEU A 83 -6.66 -5.11 10.94
CA LEU A 83 -7.97 -5.64 11.30
C LEU A 83 -9.00 -4.54 11.57
N ASP A 84 -9.11 -3.56 10.67
CA ASP A 84 -10.41 -2.94 10.42
C ASP A 84 -10.93 -3.63 9.16
N TYR A 85 -11.78 -4.64 9.37
CA TYR A 85 -12.57 -5.23 8.29
C TYR A 85 -13.20 -4.06 7.53
N ALA A 86 -12.69 -3.79 6.32
CA ALA A 86 -13.31 -2.82 5.46
C ALA A 86 -14.79 -3.24 5.32
N GLU A 87 -15.71 -2.27 5.33
CA GLU A 87 -17.15 -2.54 5.36
C GLU A 87 -17.63 -3.47 4.22
N ASP A 88 -16.81 -3.68 3.19
CA ASP A 88 -17.01 -4.63 2.09
C ASP A 88 -16.78 -6.11 2.47
N GLU A 89 -15.95 -6.42 3.47
CA GLU A 89 -15.64 -7.79 3.90
C GLU A 89 -16.62 -8.31 4.95
N GLN A 90 -17.20 -7.44 5.79
CA GLN A 90 -18.30 -7.80 6.70
C GLN A 90 -19.56 -8.27 5.95
N ALA A 91 -19.86 -7.68 4.79
CA ALA A 91 -20.97 -8.11 3.96
C ALA A 91 -20.74 -9.53 3.40
N TYR A 92 -19.50 -9.82 2.99
CA TYR A 92 -19.12 -11.13 2.47
C TYR A 92 -19.18 -12.23 3.56
N GLU A 93 -18.74 -11.94 4.79
CA GLU A 93 -18.86 -12.87 5.91
C GLU A 93 -20.31 -13.07 6.39
N ALA A 94 -21.12 -12.00 6.42
CA ALA A 94 -22.53 -12.08 6.77
C ALA A 94 -23.31 -12.95 5.78
N ASP A 95 -23.04 -12.81 4.49
CA ASP A 95 -23.70 -13.62 3.45
C ASP A 95 -23.21 -15.07 3.46
N THR A 96 -21.91 -15.31 3.66
CA THR A 96 -21.35 -16.66 3.78
C THR A 96 -21.90 -17.39 5.02
N SER A 97 -22.04 -16.68 6.14
CA SER A 97 -22.60 -17.23 7.38
C SER A 97 -24.08 -17.59 7.24
N ARG A 98 -24.86 -16.74 6.56
CA ARG A 98 -26.27 -17.01 6.23
C ARG A 98 -26.39 -18.20 5.29
N GLU A 99 -25.54 -18.31 4.27
CA GLU A 99 -25.53 -19.43 3.34
C GLU A 99 -25.25 -20.76 4.07
N LEU A 100 -24.24 -20.78 4.95
CA LEU A 100 -23.88 -21.98 5.71
C LEU A 100 -24.99 -22.39 6.68
N ALA A 101 -25.58 -21.43 7.41
CA ALA A 101 -26.72 -21.68 8.30
C ALA A 101 -27.93 -22.24 7.53
N SER A 102 -28.18 -21.73 6.32
CA SER A 102 -29.24 -22.22 5.43
C SER A 102 -29.00 -23.63 4.93
N ARG A 103 -27.74 -24.08 4.84
CA ARG A 103 -27.37 -25.44 4.44
C ARG A 103 -27.52 -26.42 5.60
N ILE A 104 -27.17 -26.01 6.82
CA ILE A 104 -27.33 -26.81 8.05
C ILE A 104 -28.80 -26.96 8.43
N ALA A 105 -29.64 -25.94 8.23
CA ALA A 105 -31.07 -26.01 8.52
C ALA A 105 -31.87 -26.87 7.51
N ARG A 106 -31.26 -27.26 6.38
CA ARG A 106 -31.87 -28.09 5.32
C ARG A 106 -31.38 -29.55 5.32
N SER A 107 -30.46 -29.90 6.22
CA SER A 107 -29.99 -31.27 6.49
C SER A 107 -30.63 -31.83 7.75
#